data_AF-A0A7J8BJE4-F1
#
_entry.id   AF-A0A7J8BJE4-F1
#
_cell.length_a   1.000
_cell.length_b   1.000
_cell.length_c   1.000
_cell.angle_alpha   90.00
_cell.angle_beta   90.00
_cell.angle_gamma   90.00
#
_symmetry.space_group_name_H-M   'P 1'
#
loop_
_entity.id
_entity.type
_entity.pdbx_description
1 polymer ?
#
loop_
_entity_poly.entity_id
_entity_poly.type
_entity_poly.pdbx_seq_one_letter_code
_entity_poly.pdbx_strand_id
1 'polypeptide(L)'
;MPGCCEDLQDLEQRVQRNAAELGQEAFWEQELRREQAREREGQARLQALSAATAEHAARLQALDAQACALEAKLRLAAEAPGPPSPTASATERLRQDLAAQERQSVEVQGSLALVSRALEAAEHALQDLMPPARGKSLPGAPQNPALVSSLSPEVAPMRQNWR
;
A
#
# COMPACT_ATOMS: atom_id res chain seq x y z
N MET A 1 69.85 16.22 -82.79
CA MET A 1 68.45 15.95 -82.40
C MET A 1 68.29 16.25 -80.90
N PRO A 2 68.05 17.52 -80.52
CA PRO A 2 67.99 17.93 -79.10
C PRO A 2 66.61 17.73 -78.43
N GLY A 3 65.49 17.79 -79.18
CA GLY A 3 64.14 17.86 -78.58
C GLY A 3 63.58 16.56 -77.98
N CYS A 4 64.02 15.38 -78.44
CA CYS A 4 63.44 14.12 -77.97
C CYS A 4 63.67 13.83 -76.47
N CYS A 5 64.72 14.40 -75.88
CA CYS A 5 65.01 14.23 -74.46
C CYS A 5 64.14 15.15 -73.59
N GLU A 6 63.85 16.36 -74.06
CA GLU A 6 62.98 17.33 -73.37
C GLU A 6 61.53 16.82 -73.37
N ASP A 7 61.03 16.33 -74.50
CA ASP A 7 59.69 15.74 -74.62
C ASP A 7 59.49 14.54 -73.67
N LEU A 8 60.51 13.69 -73.52
CA LEU A 8 60.48 12.55 -72.61
C LEU A 8 60.41 13.01 -71.15
N GLN A 9 61.16 14.05 -70.80
CA GLN A 9 61.22 14.58 -69.44
C GLN A 9 59.92 15.29 -69.04
N ASP A 10 59.27 15.97 -69.99
CA ASP A 10 57.93 16.55 -69.80
C ASP A 10 56.85 15.48 -69.61
N LEU A 11 56.92 14.39 -70.38
CA LEU A 11 56.03 13.24 -70.21
C LEU A 11 56.21 12.59 -68.84
N GLU A 12 57.45 12.41 -68.39
CA GLU A 12 57.73 11.84 -67.06
C GLU A 12 57.12 12.70 -65.95
N GLN A 13 57.32 14.03 -66.00
CA GLN A 13 56.72 14.93 -65.02
C GLN A 13 55.19 14.86 -65.01
N ARG A 14 54.56 14.74 -66.18
CA ARG A 14 53.10 14.58 -66.28
C ARG A 14 52.64 13.24 -65.70
N VAL A 15 53.35 12.15 -65.96
CA VAL A 15 53.03 10.84 -65.37
C VAL A 15 53.15 10.88 -63.86
N GLN A 16 54.19 11.53 -63.32
CA GLN A 16 54.36 11.71 -61.87
C GLN A 16 53.23 12.54 -61.25
N ARG A 17 52.82 13.64 -61.90
CA ARG A 17 51.68 14.46 -61.45
C ARG A 17 50.37 13.67 -61.49
N ASN A 18 50.09 13.00 -62.60
CA ASN A 18 48.90 12.16 -62.73
C ASN A 18 48.86 11.05 -61.67
N ALA A 19 50.01 10.41 -61.38
CA ALA A 19 50.09 9.38 -60.35
C ALA A 19 49.81 9.95 -58.94
N ALA A 20 50.30 11.16 -58.65
CA ALA A 20 50.03 11.84 -57.40
C ALA A 20 48.56 12.27 -57.27
N GLU A 21 47.93 12.71 -58.36
CA GLU A 21 46.51 13.07 -58.41
C GLU A 21 45.61 11.85 -58.20
N LEU A 22 45.84 10.78 -58.95
CA LEU A 22 45.11 9.51 -58.79
C LEU A 22 45.26 8.93 -57.37
N GLY A 23 46.44 9.09 -56.77
CA GLY A 23 46.67 8.69 -55.38
C GLY A 23 45.80 9.47 -54.36
N GLN A 24 45.59 10.76 -54.59
CA GLN A 24 44.71 11.59 -53.76
C GLN A 24 43.23 11.24 -53.95
N GLU A 25 42.80 10.99 -55.19
CA GLU A 25 41.43 10.55 -55.47
C GLU A 25 41.11 9.22 -54.79
N ALA A 26 42.01 8.24 -54.88
CA ALA A 26 41.85 6.94 -54.23
C ALA A 26 41.74 7.06 -52.70
N PHE A 27 42.46 7.99 -52.09
CA PHE A 27 42.34 8.29 -50.67
C PHE A 27 40.95 8.82 -50.32
N TRP A 28 40.45 9.82 -51.06
CA TRP A 28 39.13 10.40 -50.79
C TRP A 28 37.99 9.42 -51.06
N GLU A 29 38.10 8.56 -52.07
CA GLU A 29 37.13 7.48 -52.27
C GLU A 29 37.08 6.52 -51.08
N GLN A 30 38.25 6.19 -50.52
CA GLN A 30 38.32 5.33 -49.34
C GLN A 30 37.69 6.01 -48.13
N GLU A 31 37.97 7.29 -47.89
CA GLU A 31 37.35 8.06 -46.81
C GLU A 31 35.84 8.17 -46.99
N LEU A 32 35.35 8.43 -48.20
CA LEU A 32 33.92 8.47 -48.50
C LEU A 32 33.25 7.13 -48.19
N ARG A 33 33.86 5.99 -48.55
CA ARG A 33 33.34 4.66 -48.22
C ARG A 33 33.30 4.43 -46.70
N ARG A 34 34.29 4.91 -45.95
CA ARG A 34 34.33 4.83 -44.49
C ARG A 34 33.21 5.66 -43.85
N GLU A 35 33.01 6.88 -44.32
CA GLU A 35 31.92 7.74 -43.85
C GLU A 35 30.55 7.15 -44.17
N GLN A 36 30.34 6.64 -45.39
CA GLN A 36 29.09 5.94 -45.73
C GLN A 36 28.83 4.71 -44.85
N ALA A 37 29.87 3.97 -44.47
CA ALA A 37 29.73 2.84 -43.56
C ALA A 37 29.30 3.30 -42.15
N ARG A 38 29.93 4.37 -41.63
CA ARG A 38 29.55 4.99 -40.34
C ARG A 38 28.13 5.53 -40.37
N GLU A 39 27.73 6.17 -41.47
CA GLU A 39 26.38 6.69 -41.66
C GLU A 39 25.35 5.54 -41.64
N ARG A 40 25.60 4.46 -42.38
CA ARG A 40 24.72 3.28 -42.40
C ARG A 40 24.61 2.64 -41.01
N GLU A 41 25.71 2.54 -40.29
CA GLU A 41 25.71 2.04 -38.91
C GLU A 41 24.89 2.95 -37.99
N GLY A 42 25.07 4.27 -38.09
CA GLY A 42 24.28 5.25 -37.35
C GLY A 42 22.78 5.15 -37.66
N GLN A 43 22.42 5.04 -38.94
CA GLN A 43 21.03 4.84 -39.39
C GLN A 43 20.46 3.54 -38.82
N ALA A 44 21.19 2.43 -38.85
CA ALA A 44 20.76 1.16 -38.28
C ALA A 44 20.52 1.27 -36.76
N ARG A 45 21.40 1.97 -36.03
CA ARG A 45 21.22 2.24 -34.59
C ARG A 45 19.98 3.08 -34.31
N LEU A 46 19.74 4.12 -35.10
CA LEU A 46 18.55 4.96 -34.98
C LEU A 46 17.27 4.18 -35.24
N GLN A 47 17.26 3.31 -36.26
CA GLN A 47 16.13 2.42 -36.56
C GLN A 47 15.88 1.41 -35.43
N ALA A 48 16.94 0.84 -34.85
CA ALA A 48 16.80 -0.05 -33.71
C ALA A 48 16.21 0.67 -32.49
N LEU A 49 16.67 1.89 -32.20
CA LEU A 49 16.16 2.70 -31.09
C LEU A 49 14.70 3.11 -31.32
N SER A 50 14.33 3.49 -32.54
CA SER A 50 12.95 3.87 -32.85
C SER A 50 12.01 2.66 -32.75
N ALA A 51 12.44 1.48 -33.22
CA ALA A 51 11.69 0.24 -33.06
C ALA A 51 11.48 -0.14 -31.59
N ALA A 52 12.54 -0.09 -30.77
CA ALA A 52 12.44 -0.34 -29.32
C ALA A 52 11.50 0.67 -28.65
N THR A 53 11.58 1.94 -29.02
CA THR A 53 10.69 3.00 -28.51
C THR A 53 9.24 2.74 -28.89
N ALA A 54 8.97 2.32 -30.12
CA ALA A 54 7.63 1.97 -30.60
C ALA A 54 7.07 0.75 -29.84
N GLU A 55 7.91 -0.25 -29.56
CA GLU A 55 7.51 -1.40 -28.74
C GLU A 55 7.12 -0.99 -27.32
N HIS A 56 7.93 -0.15 -26.67
CA HIS A 56 7.61 0.36 -25.34
C HIS A 56 6.33 1.21 -25.34
N ALA A 57 6.13 2.05 -26.36
CA ALA A 57 4.89 2.82 -26.51
C ALA A 57 3.67 1.90 -26.68
N ALA A 58 3.78 0.83 -27.47
CA ALA A 58 2.71 -0.15 -27.63
C ALA A 58 2.39 -0.90 -26.31
N ARG A 59 3.41 -1.26 -25.53
CA ARG A 59 3.21 -1.87 -24.20
C ARG A 59 2.49 -0.93 -23.24
N LEU A 60 2.82 0.35 -23.23
CA LEU A 60 2.13 1.35 -22.42
C LEU A 60 0.66 1.46 -22.83
N GLN A 61 0.36 1.59 -24.12
CA GLN A 61 -1.02 1.64 -24.62
C GLN A 61 -1.81 0.38 -24.26
N ALA A 62 -1.19 -0.80 -24.29
CA ALA A 62 -1.84 -2.04 -23.88
C ALA A 62 -2.17 -2.06 -22.38
N LEU A 63 -1.29 -1.52 -21.54
CA LEU A 63 -1.54 -1.38 -20.10
C LEU A 63 -2.65 -0.36 -19.82
N ASP A 64 -2.66 0.77 -20.52
CA ASP A 64 -3.72 1.78 -20.40
C ASP A 64 -5.08 1.18 -20.78
N ALA A 65 -5.15 0.42 -21.87
CA ALA A 65 -6.36 -0.28 -22.28
C ALA A 65 -6.84 -1.29 -21.22
N GLN A 66 -5.91 -2.01 -20.59
CA GLN A 66 -6.23 -2.93 -19.49
C GLN A 66 -6.75 -2.17 -18.26
N ALA A 67 -6.13 -1.05 -17.90
CA ALA A 67 -6.57 -0.20 -16.80
C ALA A 67 -8.00 0.30 -17.03
N CYS A 68 -8.30 0.87 -18.20
CA CYS A 68 -9.66 1.30 -18.55
C CYS A 68 -10.67 0.15 -18.51
N ALA A 69 -10.29 -1.05 -18.98
CA ALA A 69 -11.16 -2.22 -18.93
C ALA A 69 -11.45 -2.68 -17.50
N LEU A 70 -10.45 -2.62 -16.60
CA LEU A 70 -10.63 -2.94 -15.18
C LEU A 70 -11.47 -1.89 -14.47
N GLU A 71 -11.25 -0.60 -14.73
CA GLU A 71 -12.07 0.49 -14.20
C GLU A 71 -13.54 0.35 -14.62
N ALA A 72 -13.80 -0.02 -15.88
CA ALA A 72 -15.16 -0.28 -16.35
C ALA A 72 -15.82 -1.45 -15.60
N LYS A 73 -15.07 -2.55 -15.35
CA LYS A 73 -15.56 -3.68 -14.56
C LYS A 73 -15.86 -3.28 -13.11
N LEU A 74 -15.00 -2.47 -12.49
CA LEU A 74 -15.22 -1.96 -11.14
C LEU A 74 -16.46 -1.07 -11.07
N ARG A 75 -16.67 -0.18 -12.05
CA ARG A 75 -17.88 0.64 -12.14
C ARG A 75 -19.14 -0.22 -12.28
N LEU A 76 -19.13 -1.23 -13.16
CA LEU A 76 -20.26 -2.16 -13.30
C LEU A 76 -20.53 -2.95 -12.02
N ALA A 77 -19.48 -3.38 -11.31
CA ALA A 77 -19.62 -4.06 -10.03
C ALA A 77 -20.15 -3.14 -8.92
N ALA A 78 -19.84 -1.85 -8.96
CA ALA A 78 -20.33 -0.84 -8.02
C ALA A 78 -21.79 -0.42 -8.30
N GLU A 79 -22.18 -0.31 -9.57
CA GLU A 79 -23.53 0.06 -10.01
C GLU A 79 -24.52 -1.12 -10.00
N ALA A 80 -24.02 -2.36 -9.96
CA ALA A 80 -24.88 -3.52 -9.76
C ALA A 80 -25.50 -3.43 -8.35
N PRO A 81 -26.84 -3.35 -8.21
CA PRO A 81 -27.49 -3.55 -6.93
C PRO A 81 -27.22 -4.99 -6.54
N GLY A 82 -26.22 -5.21 -5.69
CA GLY A 82 -25.93 -6.53 -5.19
C GLY A 82 -27.21 -7.08 -4.55
N PRO A 83 -27.64 -8.32 -4.85
CA PRO A 83 -28.66 -8.97 -4.03
C PRO A 83 -28.22 -8.84 -2.57
N PRO A 84 -29.12 -8.55 -1.62
CA PRO A 84 -28.76 -8.35 -0.23
C PRO A 84 -27.95 -9.57 0.16
N SER A 85 -26.64 -9.39 0.31
CA SER A 85 -25.75 -10.54 0.46
C SER A 85 -26.26 -11.29 1.68
N PRO A 86 -26.38 -12.62 1.65
CA PRO A 86 -26.91 -13.37 2.79
C PRO A 86 -26.15 -13.02 4.08
N THR A 87 -24.89 -12.65 3.95
CA THR A 87 -24.03 -12.04 4.97
C THR A 87 -24.52 -10.67 5.46
N ALA A 88 -24.89 -9.73 4.58
CA ALA A 88 -25.45 -8.43 4.97
C ALA A 88 -26.80 -8.59 5.70
N SER A 89 -27.67 -9.48 5.21
CA SER A 89 -28.94 -9.84 5.88
C SER A 89 -28.72 -10.56 7.22
N ALA A 90 -27.69 -11.40 7.33
CA ALA A 90 -27.31 -12.05 8.58
C ALA A 90 -26.73 -11.05 9.59
N THR A 91 -25.90 -10.09 9.16
CA THR A 91 -25.38 -9.05 10.05
C THR A 91 -26.48 -8.15 10.59
N GLU A 92 -27.50 -7.87 9.78
CA GLU A 92 -28.64 -7.06 10.23
C GLU A 92 -29.52 -7.81 11.23
N ARG A 93 -29.76 -9.11 11.01
CA ARG A 93 -30.42 -9.97 12.00
C ARG A 93 -29.66 -10.03 13.32
N LEU A 94 -28.34 -10.22 13.28
CA LEU A 94 -27.51 -10.22 14.49
C LEU A 94 -27.56 -8.88 15.25
N ARG A 95 -27.64 -7.74 14.55
CA ARG A 95 -27.84 -6.43 15.20
C ARG A 95 -29.19 -6.34 15.91
N GLN A 96 -30.26 -6.83 15.27
CA GLN A 96 -31.60 -6.83 15.85
C GLN A 96 -31.68 -7.75 17.07
N ASP A 97 -31.08 -8.94 16.98
CA ASP A 97 -31.02 -9.90 18.09
C ASP A 97 -30.23 -9.33 19.27
N LEU A 98 -29.11 -8.67 19.02
CA LEU A 98 -28.33 -7.99 20.07
C LEU A 98 -29.15 -6.87 20.74
N ALA A 99 -29.85 -6.04 19.95
CA ALA A 99 -30.71 -4.98 20.49
C ALA A 99 -31.89 -5.55 21.31
N ALA A 100 -32.43 -6.70 20.91
CA ALA A 100 -33.46 -7.40 21.68
C ALA A 100 -32.89 -7.96 22.99
N GLN A 101 -31.69 -8.56 22.94
CA GLN A 101 -30.99 -9.08 24.11
C GLN A 101 -30.67 -7.98 25.13
N GLU A 102 -30.21 -6.81 24.67
CA GLU A 102 -29.94 -5.66 25.54
C GLU A 102 -31.19 -5.20 26.29
N ARG A 103 -32.33 -5.10 25.59
CA ARG A 103 -33.62 -4.74 26.21
C ARG A 103 -34.05 -5.76 27.26
N GLN A 104 -33.94 -7.05 26.94
CA GLN A 104 -34.26 -8.13 27.88
C GLN A 104 -33.32 -8.10 29.09
N SER A 105 -32.04 -7.80 28.89
CA SER A 105 -31.08 -7.65 29.99
C SER A 105 -31.47 -6.50 30.93
N VAL A 106 -31.88 -5.36 30.39
CA VAL A 106 -32.35 -4.22 31.19
C VAL A 106 -33.60 -4.57 31.99
N GLU A 107 -34.55 -5.29 31.40
CA GLU A 107 -35.77 -5.73 32.07
C GLU A 107 -35.48 -6.70 33.23
N VAL A 108 -34.59 -7.67 33.00
CA VAL A 108 -34.16 -8.62 34.05
C VAL A 108 -33.42 -7.89 35.16
N GLN A 109 -32.53 -6.96 34.85
CA GLN A 109 -31.84 -6.14 35.86
C GLN A 109 -32.83 -5.31 36.69
N GLY A 110 -33.82 -4.71 36.05
CA GLY A 110 -34.89 -3.98 36.75
C GLY A 110 -35.70 -4.89 37.67
N SER A 111 -36.06 -6.08 37.20
CA SER A 111 -36.77 -7.09 37.99
C SER A 111 -35.95 -7.57 39.19
N LEU A 112 -34.65 -7.82 39.00
CA LEU A 112 -33.73 -8.18 40.07
C LEU A 112 -33.62 -7.07 41.11
N ALA A 113 -33.52 -5.81 40.70
CA ALA A 113 -33.47 -4.67 41.62
C ALA A 113 -34.74 -4.56 42.48
N LEU A 114 -35.92 -4.85 41.91
CA LEU A 114 -37.17 -4.89 42.64
C LEU A 114 -37.22 -6.04 43.65
N VAL A 115 -36.76 -7.24 43.26
CA VAL A 115 -36.68 -8.40 44.15
C VAL A 115 -35.70 -8.14 45.29
N SER A 116 -34.52 -7.57 45.01
CA SER A 116 -33.55 -7.20 46.04
C SER A 116 -34.14 -6.21 47.04
N ARG A 117 -34.86 -5.17 46.57
CA ARG A 117 -35.52 -4.22 47.45
C ARG A 117 -36.61 -4.87 48.32
N ALA A 118 -37.39 -5.78 47.74
CA ALA A 118 -38.42 -6.51 48.47
C ALA A 118 -37.79 -7.44 49.53
N LEU A 119 -36.66 -8.07 49.20
CA LEU A 119 -35.89 -8.90 50.12
C LEU A 119 -35.31 -8.07 51.26
N GLU A 120 -34.66 -6.93 50.98
CA GLU A 120 -34.16 -6.00 52.00
C GLU A 120 -35.29 -5.51 52.93
N ALA A 121 -36.46 -5.17 52.38
CA ALA A 121 -37.62 -4.77 53.17
C ALA A 121 -38.15 -5.91 54.07
N ALA A 122 -38.16 -7.14 53.57
CA ALA A 122 -38.54 -8.31 54.35
C ALA A 122 -37.51 -8.62 55.47
N GLU A 123 -36.22 -8.46 55.17
CA GLU A 123 -35.13 -8.62 56.14
C GLU A 123 -35.20 -7.57 57.26
N HIS A 124 -35.44 -6.29 56.92
CA HIS A 124 -35.65 -5.23 57.91
C HIS A 124 -36.89 -5.47 58.77
N ALA A 125 -38.00 -5.91 58.18
CA ALA A 125 -39.20 -6.28 58.95
C ALA A 125 -38.91 -7.43 59.93
N LEU A 126 -38.05 -8.39 59.56
CA LEU A 126 -37.62 -9.48 60.44
C LEU A 126 -36.70 -8.98 61.58
N GLN A 127 -35.83 -8.01 61.30
CA GLN A 127 -34.95 -7.39 62.29
C GLN A 127 -35.73 -6.52 63.30
N ASP A 128 -36.76 -5.80 62.86
CA ASP A 128 -37.65 -5.01 63.72
C ASP A 128 -38.49 -5.89 64.66
N LEU A 129 -38.69 -7.16 64.30
CA LEU A 129 -39.36 -8.18 65.12
C LEU A 129 -38.41 -8.87 66.13
N MET A 130 -37.12 -8.50 66.17
CA MET A 130 -36.12 -9.08 67.08
C MET A 130 -35.55 -8.00 68.04
N PRO A 131 -35.75 -8.08 69.38
CA PRO A 131 -35.33 -7.03 70.31
C PRO A 131 -33.81 -7.05 70.57
N PRO A 132 -33.18 -5.92 70.97
CA PRO A 132 -31.74 -5.87 71.23
C PRO A 132 -31.42 -6.60 72.53
N ALA A 133 -30.62 -7.67 72.45
CA ALA A 133 -30.01 -8.27 73.62
C ALA A 133 -28.97 -7.30 74.21
N ARG A 134 -29.30 -6.78 75.39
CA ARG A 134 -28.51 -5.87 76.21
C ARG A 134 -27.28 -6.59 76.78
N GLY A 135 -26.07 -6.17 76.40
CA GLY A 135 -24.82 -6.54 77.08
C GLY A 135 -23.98 -5.30 77.38
N LYS A 136 -23.98 -4.84 78.63
CA LYS A 136 -23.10 -3.76 79.12
C LYS A 136 -21.75 -4.35 79.53
N SER A 137 -20.65 -3.69 79.15
CA SER A 137 -19.42 -3.62 79.96
C SER A 137 -18.70 -2.30 79.65
N LEU A 138 -18.60 -1.43 80.66
CA LEU A 138 -17.74 -0.24 80.75
C LEU A 138 -16.34 -0.67 81.28
N PRO A 139 -15.37 0.24 81.52
CA PRO A 139 -14.67 1.18 80.64
C PRO A 139 -13.13 0.95 80.71
N GLY A 140 -12.36 1.40 79.71
CA GLY A 140 -10.90 1.38 79.79
C GLY A 140 -10.21 1.94 78.55
N ALA A 141 -9.65 3.13 78.66
CA ALA A 141 -8.76 3.77 77.69
C ALA A 141 -7.28 3.60 78.15
N PRO A 142 -6.25 4.13 77.46
CA PRO A 142 -6.05 4.43 76.02
C PRO A 142 -4.74 3.80 75.47
N GLN A 143 -4.47 3.88 74.15
CA GLN A 143 -3.21 4.35 73.52
C GLN A 143 -3.02 3.82 72.08
N ASN A 144 -3.34 4.68 71.11
CA ASN A 144 -2.44 5.30 70.10
C ASN A 144 -1.58 4.40 69.15
N PRO A 145 -0.86 4.98 68.16
CA PRO A 145 -1.21 4.91 66.74
C PRO A 145 -0.10 4.24 65.89
N ALA A 146 -0.38 3.95 64.61
CA ALA A 146 0.58 3.79 63.49
C ALA A 146 -0.01 2.80 62.48
N LEU A 147 -0.40 3.24 61.28
CA LEU A 147 0.41 3.27 60.05
C LEU A 147 -0.18 2.25 59.06
N VAL A 148 -0.62 2.75 57.89
CA VAL A 148 -0.09 2.38 56.56
C VAL A 148 -0.79 1.15 56.00
N SER A 149 -1.69 1.26 55.02
CA SER A 149 -1.56 1.69 53.61
C SER A 149 -1.71 0.46 52.72
N SER A 150 -2.29 0.73 51.54
CA SER A 150 -2.12 0.00 50.29
C SER A 150 -2.74 -1.41 50.26
N LEU A 151 -3.51 -1.77 49.24
CA LEU A 151 -3.08 -1.81 47.85
C LEU A 151 -4.28 -1.75 46.90
N SER A 152 -4.17 -0.85 45.93
CA SER A 152 -4.76 -1.00 44.60
C SER A 152 -4.37 -2.35 43.98
N PRO A 153 -5.10 -2.79 42.95
CA PRO A 153 -4.39 -3.07 41.72
C PRO A 153 -4.98 -2.29 40.55
N GLU A 154 -4.13 -1.42 40.03
CA GLU A 154 -4.05 -1.01 38.65
C GLU A 154 -3.98 -2.25 37.74
N VAL A 155 -4.87 -2.33 36.75
CA VAL A 155 -4.74 -3.27 35.63
C VAL A 155 -4.72 -2.44 34.35
N ALA A 156 -3.52 -2.25 33.82
CA ALA A 156 -3.26 -1.69 32.50
C ALA A 156 -3.59 -2.70 31.38
N PRO A 157 -3.81 -2.24 30.13
CA PRO A 157 -4.45 -3.03 29.08
C PRO A 157 -3.46 -3.96 28.38
N MET A 158 -3.90 -5.20 28.13
CA MET A 158 -3.16 -6.17 27.31
C MET A 158 -3.37 -5.83 25.83
N ARG A 159 -2.36 -5.21 25.20
CA ARG A 159 -2.18 -5.23 23.75
C ARG A 159 -1.80 -6.66 23.33
N GLN A 160 -2.56 -7.26 22.41
CA GLN A 160 -2.07 -8.38 21.63
C GLN A 160 -1.98 -8.03 20.14
N ASN A 161 -0.84 -8.45 19.63
CA ASN A 161 -0.17 -8.17 18.38
C ASN A 161 -0.73 -9.12 17.31
N TRP A 162 -1.18 -8.61 16.16
CA TRP A 162 -1.45 -9.45 15.00
C TRP A 162 -0.18 -9.52 14.15
N ARG A 163 0.33 -10.74 13.96
CA ARG A 163 1.25 -11.08 12.88
C ARG A 163 0.43 -11.58 11.70
#